data_AF-A0ABD4B3B4-F1
#
_entry.id   AF-A0ABD4B3B4-F1
#
_cell.length_a   1.000
_cell.length_b   1.000
_cell.length_c   1.000
_cell.angle_alpha   90.00
_cell.angle_beta   90.00
_cell.angle_gamma   90.00
#
_symmetry.space_group_name_H-M   'P 1'
#
loop_
_entity.id
_entity.type
_entity.pdbx_description
1 polymer ?
#
loop_
_entity_poly.entity_id
_entity_poly.type
_entity_poly.pdbx_seq_one_letter_code
_entity_poly.pdbx_strand_id
1 'polypeptide(L)'
;MEFRNLTPLHAMAFNAVDVPGNEIHVVALKAAYRLEPTQSHDSAGDTHRCVLLSGDNAVSLAMADEYEGETGTSSVKWESDLAPFKPKCDVLVRATAYAPHGTPAAFWPVRVRVFDDGNMVVDKGLRVTGPRSFTKGWRGWKLGDPQPATAVPVRWEQAYGGASRVTLAPGSTETGAELQLNEVCFTNPLGRGWVEKRFLDRATHKSVVASPCAAFALRPLPKVAEIPAPQVEAWDIPIAGPDVVEHSASALDTKQMKEVAAGYAATPVGLGVVGRAWTPRLQFAGTYDETWRKTRWPYHPVDHDFHYWNGAPADQQIAWPAPGPAFELANLALPDHTHMGFLRARLPGHRALVALRFESGAIVPLEMKLDTLLIDTEEMRVLVTWRAVFPLEPAVRVCEARFELDRHAPLLRMPALKTASEPEGTWQTT
;
A
#
# COMPACT_ATOMS: atom_id res chain seq x y z
N MET A 1 9.46 26.08 -15.17
CA MET A 1 8.94 26.40 -13.83
C MET A 1 10.06 26.30 -12.80
N GLU A 2 10.37 27.38 -12.07
CA GLU A 2 11.19 27.33 -10.86
C GLU A 2 10.35 26.78 -9.70
N PHE A 3 10.86 25.77 -8.98
CA PHE A 3 10.18 25.22 -7.80
C PHE A 3 10.83 25.72 -6.52
N ARG A 4 10.01 26.24 -5.58
CA ARG A 4 10.44 26.71 -4.27
C ARG A 4 9.70 25.94 -3.19
N ASN A 5 10.43 25.15 -2.40
CA ASN A 5 9.88 24.54 -1.21
C ASN A 5 9.94 25.53 -0.04
N LEU A 6 8.81 26.13 0.32
CA LEU A 6 8.70 27.06 1.47
C LEU A 6 8.08 26.37 2.70
N THR A 7 8.13 25.03 2.74
CA THR A 7 7.60 24.23 3.84
C THR A 7 8.74 23.73 4.71
N PRO A 8 8.49 23.40 5.99
CA PRO A 8 9.48 22.74 6.84
C PRO A 8 9.52 21.21 6.59
N LEU A 9 9.06 20.77 5.41
CA LEU A 9 8.83 19.37 5.03
C LEU A 9 9.53 19.08 3.70
N HIS A 10 9.58 17.81 3.30
CA HIS A 10 10.12 17.44 2.01
C HIS A 10 9.05 17.53 0.91
N ALA A 11 9.34 18.32 -0.13
CA ALA A 11 8.49 18.47 -1.30
C ALA A 11 9.34 18.49 -2.56
N MET A 12 8.78 17.96 -3.66
CA MET A 12 9.46 17.87 -4.95
C MET A 12 8.47 18.13 -6.08
N ALA A 13 8.94 18.83 -7.11
CA ALA A 13 8.25 18.98 -8.38
C ALA A 13 8.94 18.11 -9.45
N PHE A 14 8.15 17.45 -10.29
CA PHE A 14 8.61 16.68 -11.43
C PHE A 14 7.56 16.70 -12.54
N ASN A 15 7.95 16.30 -13.75
CA ASN A 15 7.02 16.14 -14.86
C ASN A 15 6.60 14.68 -14.99
N ALA A 16 5.36 14.47 -15.40
CA ALA A 16 4.85 13.18 -15.85
C ALA A 16 4.08 13.37 -17.15
N VAL A 17 3.56 12.27 -17.72
CA VAL A 17 2.81 12.29 -18.97
C VAL A 17 1.45 11.63 -18.75
N ASP A 18 0.40 12.24 -19.28
CA ASP A 18 -0.95 11.68 -19.25
C ASP A 18 -1.16 10.61 -20.34
N VAL A 19 -2.37 10.03 -20.42
CA VAL A 19 -2.69 9.03 -21.45
C VAL A 19 -2.63 9.64 -22.87
N PRO A 20 -3.20 10.82 -23.17
CA PRO A 20 -3.01 11.46 -24.47
C PRO A 20 -1.55 11.71 -24.89
N GLY A 21 -0.61 11.80 -23.94
CA GLY A 21 0.79 12.12 -24.21
C GLY A 21 1.18 13.57 -23.87
N ASN A 22 0.31 14.30 -23.17
CA ASN A 22 0.62 15.65 -22.69
C ASN A 22 1.48 15.56 -21.44
N GLU A 23 2.52 16.39 -21.39
CA GLU A 23 3.25 16.60 -20.15
C GLU A 23 2.36 17.31 -19.12
N ILE A 24 2.54 16.94 -17.86
CA ILE A 24 1.89 17.53 -16.68
C ILE A 24 2.92 17.80 -15.61
N HIS A 25 2.74 18.90 -14.87
CA HIS A 25 3.50 19.17 -13.66
C HIS A 25 2.87 18.43 -12.48
N VAL A 26 3.72 17.76 -11.71
CA VAL A 26 3.34 17.06 -10.48
C VAL A 26 4.18 17.63 -9.34
N VAL A 27 3.52 18.00 -8.24
CA VAL A 27 4.18 18.36 -6.99
C VAL A 27 3.74 17.38 -5.93
N ALA A 28 4.69 16.72 -5.28
CA ALA A 28 4.46 15.85 -4.13
C ALA A 28 5.04 16.49 -2.86
N LEU A 29 4.31 16.41 -1.75
CA LEU A 29 4.75 16.87 -0.44
C LEU A 29 4.44 15.79 0.59
N LYS A 30 5.41 15.48 1.46
CA LYS A 30 5.26 14.45 2.50
C LYS A 30 5.37 15.04 3.89
N ALA A 31 4.48 14.62 4.78
CA ALA A 31 4.61 14.83 6.21
C ALA A 31 4.58 13.50 6.96
N ALA A 32 5.23 13.48 8.12
CA ALA A 32 5.10 12.41 9.09
C ALA A 32 4.63 13.00 10.42
N TYR A 33 3.79 12.24 11.12
CA TYR A 33 3.33 12.56 12.47
C TYR A 33 3.72 11.43 13.39
N ARG A 34 4.30 11.75 14.55
CA ARG A 34 4.46 10.78 15.63
C ARG A 34 3.13 10.61 16.36
N LEU A 35 2.78 9.37 16.66
CA LEU A 35 1.65 9.03 17.52
C LEU A 35 2.12 9.07 18.98
N GLU A 36 1.65 10.05 19.73
CA GLU A 36 1.98 10.20 21.15
C GLU A 36 0.74 9.93 22.01
N PRO A 37 0.82 9.06 23.04
CA PRO A 37 -0.30 8.80 23.94
C PRO A 37 -0.83 10.08 24.60
N THR A 38 -2.14 10.19 24.71
CA THR A 38 -2.79 11.27 25.46
C THR A 38 -2.94 10.88 26.94
N GLN A 39 -2.61 11.80 27.85
CA GLN A 39 -2.70 11.54 29.30
C GLN A 39 -4.14 11.64 29.84
N SER A 40 -5.04 12.29 29.11
CA SER A 40 -6.47 12.32 29.38
C SER A 40 -7.21 11.85 28.14
N HIS A 41 -8.20 10.97 28.31
CA HIS A 41 -9.17 10.71 27.24
C HIS A 41 -9.77 12.07 26.83
N ASP A 42 -9.51 12.48 25.60
CA ASP A 42 -10.21 13.60 25.00
C ASP A 42 -11.72 13.33 25.10
N SER A 43 -12.53 14.36 25.22
CA SER A 43 -13.97 14.33 24.95
C SER A 43 -14.34 13.56 23.66
N ALA A 44 -13.46 13.55 22.66
CA ALA A 44 -13.61 12.80 21.41
C ALA A 44 -13.26 11.29 21.51
N GLY A 45 -12.67 10.84 22.62
CA GLY A 45 -12.23 9.46 22.83
C GLY A 45 -10.89 9.10 22.16
N ASP A 46 -10.13 10.09 21.70
CA ASP A 46 -8.80 9.90 21.13
C ASP A 46 -7.80 9.46 22.20
N THR A 47 -7.02 8.44 21.86
CA THR A 47 -5.99 7.85 22.74
C THR A 47 -4.59 8.37 22.42
N HIS A 48 -4.40 8.93 21.23
CA HIS A 48 -3.14 9.43 20.73
C HIS A 48 -3.36 10.75 20.00
N ARG A 49 -2.38 11.65 20.12
CA ARG A 49 -2.27 12.85 19.30
C ARG A 49 -1.25 12.64 18.18
N CYS A 50 -1.51 13.26 17.03
CA CYS A 50 -0.59 13.28 15.89
C CYS A 50 0.32 14.52 15.97
N VAL A 51 1.59 14.34 16.34
CA VAL A 51 2.58 15.42 16.45
C VAL A 51 3.43 15.49 15.19
N LEU A 52 3.38 16.63 14.48
CA LEU A 52 4.11 16.81 13.22
C LEU A 52 5.63 16.70 13.43
N LEU A 53 6.28 15.93 12.56
CA LEU A 53 7.73 15.89 12.42
C LEU A 53 8.16 16.86 11.31
N SER A 54 8.92 17.90 11.66
CA SER A 54 9.31 18.98 10.77
C SER A 54 10.78 19.40 10.96
N GLY A 55 11.31 20.21 10.05
CA GLY A 55 12.71 20.66 10.08
C GLY A 55 13.65 19.46 9.96
N ASP A 56 14.63 19.35 10.85
CA ASP A 56 15.61 18.25 10.86
C ASP A 56 14.99 16.86 11.09
N ASN A 57 13.75 16.80 11.58
CA ASN A 57 13.01 15.56 11.79
C ASN A 57 12.03 15.24 10.65
N ALA A 58 11.93 16.08 9.62
CA ALA A 58 11.03 15.83 8.49
C ALA A 58 11.44 14.55 7.75
N VAL A 59 10.45 13.78 7.32
CA VAL A 59 10.67 12.55 6.53
C VAL A 59 10.74 12.91 5.05
N SER A 60 11.78 12.41 4.37
CA SER A 60 11.96 12.59 2.93
C SER A 60 10.92 11.83 2.11
N LEU A 61 10.63 12.33 0.90
CA LEU A 61 9.88 11.58 -0.11
C LEU A 61 10.61 10.27 -0.41
N ALA A 62 9.86 9.17 -0.47
CA ALA A 62 10.38 7.89 -0.90
C ALA A 62 10.60 7.94 -2.41
N MET A 63 11.85 7.76 -2.84
CA MET A 63 12.22 7.80 -4.26
C MET A 63 12.01 6.46 -4.96
N ALA A 64 11.95 5.36 -4.19
CA ALA A 64 11.71 4.01 -4.66
C ALA A 64 10.83 3.25 -3.66
N ASP A 65 10.28 2.12 -4.09
CA ASP A 65 9.56 1.21 -3.20
C ASP A 65 10.53 0.58 -2.20
N GLU A 66 10.13 0.52 -0.93
CA GLU A 66 10.84 -0.18 0.14
C GLU A 66 10.05 -1.42 0.55
N TYR A 67 10.76 -2.50 0.89
CA TYR A 67 10.19 -3.80 1.20
C TYR A 67 10.51 -4.19 2.64
N GLU A 68 9.67 -5.02 3.26
CA GLU A 68 9.92 -5.55 4.62
C GLU A 68 11.17 -6.44 4.68
N GLY A 69 11.50 -7.07 3.56
CA GLY A 69 12.70 -7.87 3.38
C GLY A 69 13.19 -7.77 1.94
N GLU A 70 13.40 -8.89 1.29
CA GLU A 70 13.90 -8.92 -0.09
C GLU A 70 12.81 -8.59 -1.12
N THR A 71 13.20 -7.81 -2.13
CA THR A 71 12.33 -7.38 -3.24
C THR A 71 11.74 -8.58 -3.97
N GLY A 72 10.41 -8.57 -4.18
CA GLY A 72 9.71 -9.63 -4.91
C GLY A 72 9.40 -10.89 -4.10
N THR A 73 9.95 -11.03 -2.89
CA THR A 73 9.67 -12.16 -1.98
C THR A 73 9.09 -11.70 -0.63
N SER A 74 8.97 -10.39 -0.42
CA SER A 74 8.36 -9.79 0.77
C SER A 74 7.37 -8.67 0.45
N SER A 75 6.50 -8.34 1.41
CA SER A 75 5.54 -7.24 1.32
C SER A 75 6.23 -5.89 1.11
N VAL A 76 5.62 -5.03 0.31
CA VAL A 76 6.02 -3.62 0.17
C VAL A 76 5.71 -2.89 1.48
N LYS A 77 6.72 -2.27 2.07
CA LYS A 77 6.65 -1.44 3.29
C LYS A 77 5.98 -0.10 2.99
N TRP A 78 6.45 0.59 1.96
CA TRP A 78 5.83 1.76 1.34
C TRP A 78 6.31 1.92 -0.10
N GLU A 79 5.48 2.51 -0.96
CA GLU A 79 5.84 2.80 -2.34
C GLU A 79 6.60 4.11 -2.48
N SER A 80 7.24 4.28 -3.64
CA SER A 80 7.69 5.57 -4.13
C SER A 80 6.56 6.61 -4.11
N ASP A 81 6.88 7.81 -3.62
CA ASP A 81 5.96 8.96 -3.61
C ASP A 81 5.88 9.64 -5.00
N LEU A 82 6.50 9.06 -6.03
CA LEU A 82 6.61 9.64 -7.37
C LEU A 82 5.52 9.14 -8.34
N ALA A 83 4.37 8.75 -7.81
CA ALA A 83 3.19 8.50 -8.64
C ALA A 83 2.79 9.79 -9.38
N PRO A 84 2.54 9.74 -10.71
CA PRO A 84 2.06 10.89 -11.46
C PRO A 84 0.73 11.43 -10.95
N PHE A 85 -0.20 10.53 -10.66
CA PHE A 85 -1.55 10.84 -10.23
C PHE A 85 -2.18 9.61 -9.55
N LYS A 86 -2.95 9.85 -8.48
CA LYS A 86 -3.77 8.84 -7.82
C LYS A 86 -5.23 9.32 -7.80
N PRO A 87 -6.17 8.62 -8.48
CA PRO A 87 -7.58 9.03 -8.52
C PRO A 87 -8.30 8.90 -7.16
N LYS A 88 -7.73 8.15 -6.21
CA LYS A 88 -8.24 7.96 -4.84
C LYS A 88 -7.15 8.19 -3.81
N CYS A 89 -7.55 8.39 -2.56
CA CYS A 89 -6.64 8.32 -1.43
C CYS A 89 -6.48 6.87 -0.95
N ASP A 90 -5.24 6.39 -0.91
CA ASP A 90 -4.89 5.11 -0.34
C ASP A 90 -4.87 5.19 1.19
N VAL A 91 -5.68 4.38 1.88
CA VAL A 91 -5.52 4.12 3.31
C VAL A 91 -4.75 2.82 3.47
N LEU A 92 -3.57 2.92 4.07
CA LEU A 92 -2.65 1.80 4.30
C LEU A 92 -2.37 1.67 5.79
N VAL A 93 -2.27 0.44 6.28
CA VAL A 93 -1.85 0.16 7.66
C VAL A 93 -0.72 -0.85 7.66
N ARG A 94 0.42 -0.44 8.22
CA ARG A 94 1.55 -1.31 8.54
C ARG A 94 1.49 -1.62 10.03
N ALA A 95 1.13 -2.86 10.35
CA ALA A 95 0.85 -3.26 11.72
C ALA A 95 1.17 -4.73 11.98
N THR A 96 1.46 -5.02 13.24
CA THR A 96 1.38 -6.37 13.80
C THR A 96 0.07 -6.50 14.57
N ALA A 97 -0.66 -7.59 14.32
CA ALA A 97 -1.87 -7.91 15.05
C ALA A 97 -1.51 -8.57 16.38
N TYR A 98 -2.10 -8.12 17.49
CA TYR A 98 -1.82 -8.65 18.82
C TYR A 98 -3.07 -9.31 19.42
N ALA A 99 -2.88 -10.47 20.05
CA ALA A 99 -3.96 -11.14 20.74
C ALA A 99 -4.46 -10.28 21.92
N PRO A 100 -5.78 -10.23 22.18
CA PRO A 100 -6.34 -9.41 23.24
C PRO A 100 -5.67 -9.64 24.60
N HIS A 101 -5.40 -8.55 25.32
CA HIS A 101 -4.73 -8.57 26.62
C HIS A 101 -3.36 -9.26 26.65
N GLY A 102 -2.69 -9.42 25.48
CA GLY A 102 -1.41 -10.10 25.37
C GLY A 102 -1.47 -11.61 25.66
N THR A 103 -2.67 -12.20 25.77
CA THR A 103 -2.84 -13.61 26.09
C THR A 103 -2.80 -14.45 24.81
N PRO A 104 -1.99 -15.52 24.72
CA PRO A 104 -1.94 -16.37 23.54
C PRO A 104 -3.33 -16.91 23.16
N ALA A 105 -3.73 -16.71 21.90
CA ALA A 105 -5.03 -17.15 21.39
C ALA A 105 -4.86 -17.86 20.05
N ALA A 106 -5.75 -18.80 19.74
CA ALA A 106 -5.73 -19.49 18.45
C ALA A 106 -6.10 -18.54 17.29
N PHE A 107 -7.02 -17.59 17.54
CA PHE A 107 -7.40 -16.54 16.60
C PHE A 107 -8.06 -15.36 17.33
N TRP A 108 -8.07 -14.18 16.70
CA TRP A 108 -8.72 -12.97 17.21
C TRP A 108 -9.11 -12.00 16.08
N PRO A 109 -10.09 -11.10 16.31
CA PRO A 109 -10.40 -10.01 15.38
C PRO A 109 -9.34 -8.91 15.42
N VAL A 110 -9.12 -8.31 14.25
CA VAL A 110 -8.54 -6.97 14.12
C VAL A 110 -9.47 -6.09 13.29
N ARG A 111 -9.40 -4.77 13.47
CA ARG A 111 -10.25 -3.84 12.73
C ARG A 111 -9.57 -2.50 12.47
N VAL A 112 -9.78 -1.95 11.28
CA VAL A 112 -9.39 -0.59 10.89
C VAL A 112 -10.65 0.18 10.57
N ARG A 113 -10.79 1.37 11.15
CA ARG A 113 -11.79 2.34 10.76
C ARG A 113 -11.15 3.68 10.45
N VAL A 114 -11.62 4.33 9.40
CA VAL A 114 -11.24 5.69 9.05
C VAL A 114 -12.49 6.54 8.92
N PHE A 115 -12.40 7.75 9.47
CA PHE A 115 -13.47 8.72 9.50
C PHE A 115 -13.03 9.99 8.78
N ASP A 116 -13.84 10.45 7.83
CA ASP A 116 -13.66 11.70 7.11
C ASP A 116 -14.86 12.60 7.39
N ASP A 117 -14.59 13.79 7.92
CA ASP A 117 -15.61 14.76 8.38
C ASP A 117 -16.75 14.13 9.22
N GLY A 118 -16.40 13.20 10.10
CA GLY A 118 -17.34 12.47 10.96
C GLY A 118 -18.02 11.26 10.33
N ASN A 119 -17.92 11.08 9.01
CA ASN A 119 -18.46 9.91 8.30
C ASN A 119 -17.44 8.77 8.29
N MET A 120 -17.88 7.55 8.58
CA MET A 120 -17.02 6.38 8.46
C MET A 120 -16.84 6.00 6.99
N VAL A 121 -15.62 6.11 6.47
CA VAL A 121 -15.28 5.88 5.05
C VAL A 121 -14.54 4.57 4.82
N VAL A 122 -13.93 4.01 5.87
CA VAL A 122 -13.37 2.65 5.88
C VAL A 122 -13.84 1.95 7.15
N ASP A 123 -14.28 0.69 7.00
CA ASP A 123 -14.59 -0.19 8.12
C ASP A 123 -14.23 -1.64 7.75
N LYS A 124 -12.99 -2.01 8.04
CA LYS A 124 -12.42 -3.29 7.61
C LYS A 124 -12.05 -4.15 8.80
N GLY A 125 -12.73 -5.30 8.92
CA GLY A 125 -12.41 -6.34 9.90
C GLY A 125 -11.67 -7.50 9.26
N LEU A 126 -10.65 -8.02 9.93
CA LEU A 126 -9.94 -9.23 9.54
C LEU A 126 -9.93 -10.24 10.69
N ARG A 127 -9.89 -11.53 10.35
CA ARG A 127 -9.58 -12.59 11.30
C ARG A 127 -8.09 -12.89 11.23
N VAL A 128 -7.42 -12.83 12.36
CA VAL A 128 -6.02 -13.22 12.50
C VAL A 128 -5.96 -14.54 13.26
N THR A 129 -5.17 -15.49 12.79
CA THR A 129 -4.97 -16.79 13.44
C THR A 129 -3.50 -17.04 13.70
N GLY A 130 -3.18 -17.82 14.72
CA GLY A 130 -1.82 -18.34 14.87
C GLY A 130 -1.46 -19.37 13.79
N PRO A 131 -0.22 -19.88 13.80
CA PRO A 131 0.30 -20.76 12.75
C PRO A 131 -0.53 -22.04 12.60
N ARG A 132 -0.82 -22.41 11.35
CA ARG A 132 -1.51 -23.64 10.98
C ARG A 132 -1.21 -24.03 9.54
N SER A 133 -1.56 -25.28 9.20
CA SER A 133 -1.28 -25.85 7.89
C SER A 133 -2.42 -26.74 7.41
N PHE A 134 -2.52 -26.88 6.09
CA PHE A 134 -3.25 -27.95 5.46
C PHE A 134 -2.41 -29.22 5.48
N THR A 135 -2.95 -30.30 6.01
CA THR A 135 -2.28 -31.60 6.09
C THR A 135 -2.96 -32.60 5.17
N LYS A 136 -2.18 -33.39 4.44
CA LYS A 136 -2.68 -34.39 3.50
C LYS A 136 -3.06 -35.65 4.26
N GLY A 137 -4.37 -35.90 4.39
CA GLY A 137 -4.92 -37.15 4.88
C GLY A 137 -5.35 -38.09 3.76
N TRP A 138 -5.87 -39.27 4.12
CA TRP A 138 -6.38 -40.25 3.17
C TRP A 138 -7.66 -39.82 2.44
N ARG A 139 -8.44 -38.90 3.03
CA ARG A 139 -9.65 -38.28 2.45
C ARG A 139 -9.39 -36.90 1.80
N GLY A 140 -8.14 -36.57 1.53
CA GLY A 140 -7.74 -35.26 1.00
C GLY A 140 -7.14 -34.34 2.06
N TRP A 141 -7.10 -33.04 1.75
CA TRP A 141 -6.50 -32.02 2.60
C TRP A 141 -7.44 -31.66 3.76
N LYS A 142 -6.87 -31.52 4.97
CA LYS A 142 -7.57 -31.03 6.15
C LYS A 142 -6.80 -29.86 6.76
N LEU A 143 -7.49 -28.79 7.08
CA LEU A 143 -6.94 -27.70 7.89
C LEU A 143 -6.70 -28.16 9.33
N GLY A 144 -5.48 -27.98 9.82
CA GLY A 144 -5.13 -28.19 11.22
C GLY A 144 -5.61 -27.06 12.12
N ASP A 145 -5.74 -27.35 13.42
CA ASP A 145 -6.10 -26.34 14.42
C ASP A 145 -4.98 -25.29 14.55
N PRO A 146 -5.31 -23.99 14.70
CA PRO A 146 -4.31 -22.95 14.90
C PRO A 146 -3.57 -23.11 16.23
N GLN A 147 -2.24 -23.01 16.17
CA GLN A 147 -1.43 -22.89 17.38
C GLN A 147 -1.70 -21.54 18.05
N PRO A 148 -1.77 -21.46 19.40
CA PRO A 148 -1.89 -20.19 20.09
C PRO A 148 -0.73 -19.25 19.75
N ALA A 149 -1.05 -17.99 19.45
CA ALA A 149 -0.08 -16.94 19.19
C ALA A 149 -0.46 -15.67 19.95
N THR A 150 0.54 -14.85 20.27
CA THR A 150 0.34 -13.52 20.88
C THR A 150 0.39 -12.40 19.85
N ALA A 151 1.06 -12.64 18.72
CA ALA A 151 1.25 -11.65 17.67
C ALA A 151 1.39 -12.30 16.28
N VAL A 152 0.85 -11.64 15.25
CA VAL A 152 1.01 -12.03 13.84
C VAL A 152 1.15 -10.76 12.99
N PRO A 153 2.24 -10.58 12.22
CA PRO A 153 2.36 -9.45 11.30
C PRO A 153 1.24 -9.47 10.26
N VAL A 154 0.54 -8.34 10.07
CA VAL A 154 -0.48 -8.24 9.02
C VAL A 154 0.23 -7.92 7.71
N ARG A 155 0.67 -8.96 7.01
CA ARG A 155 1.44 -8.89 5.76
C ARG A 155 0.87 -9.85 4.72
N TRP A 156 1.15 -9.61 3.44
CA TRP A 156 0.57 -10.40 2.35
C TRP A 156 1.05 -11.86 2.34
N GLU A 157 2.22 -12.15 2.90
CA GLU A 157 2.77 -13.48 3.16
C GLU A 157 1.89 -14.31 4.11
N GLN A 158 1.06 -13.64 4.91
CA GLN A 158 0.13 -14.26 5.84
C GLN A 158 -1.27 -14.40 5.27
N ALA A 159 -1.58 -13.75 4.15
CA ALA A 159 -2.88 -13.83 3.50
C ALA A 159 -2.96 -14.99 2.50
N TYR A 160 -4.17 -15.24 1.99
CA TYR A 160 -4.38 -16.14 0.87
C TYR A 160 -3.49 -15.79 -0.33
N GLY A 161 -2.94 -16.80 -1.00
CA GLY A 161 -2.12 -16.64 -2.20
C GLY A 161 -1.00 -17.66 -2.24
N GLY A 162 0.10 -17.35 -2.92
CA GLY A 162 1.31 -18.17 -2.91
C GLY A 162 1.91 -18.41 -4.28
N ALA A 163 2.92 -19.29 -4.31
CA ALA A 163 3.71 -19.57 -5.48
C ALA A 163 4.16 -21.03 -5.50
N SER A 164 4.08 -21.69 -6.64
CA SER A 164 4.52 -23.06 -6.84
C SER A 164 5.82 -23.09 -7.62
N ARG A 165 6.93 -23.25 -6.90
CA ARG A 165 8.29 -23.19 -7.45
C ARG A 165 8.95 -24.55 -7.37
N VAL A 166 9.45 -25.04 -8.49
CA VAL A 166 10.23 -26.27 -8.62
C VAL A 166 11.41 -26.00 -9.53
N THR A 167 12.62 -26.28 -9.07
CA THR A 167 13.85 -26.16 -9.87
C THR A 167 14.68 -27.43 -9.73
N LEU A 168 15.53 -27.71 -10.73
CA LEU A 168 16.49 -28.80 -10.62
C LEU A 168 17.42 -28.59 -9.42
N ALA A 169 17.72 -29.66 -8.70
CA ALA A 169 18.62 -29.63 -7.56
C ALA A 169 20.06 -29.35 -8.04
N PRO A 170 20.87 -28.59 -7.28
CA PRO A 170 22.27 -28.39 -7.63
C PRO A 170 22.99 -29.73 -7.81
N GLY A 171 23.69 -29.91 -8.93
CA GLY A 171 24.41 -31.14 -9.25
C GLY A 171 23.57 -32.28 -9.85
N SER A 172 22.28 -32.05 -10.15
CA SER A 172 21.49 -33.02 -10.91
C SER A 172 22.01 -33.14 -12.36
N THR A 173 22.15 -34.37 -12.85
CA THR A 173 22.51 -34.65 -14.26
C THR A 173 21.29 -34.67 -15.18
N GLU A 174 20.08 -34.52 -14.63
CA GLU A 174 18.84 -34.44 -15.40
C GLU A 174 18.68 -33.08 -16.08
N THR A 175 18.31 -33.10 -17.36
CA THR A 175 18.00 -31.92 -18.18
C THR A 175 16.51 -31.87 -18.47
N GLY A 176 15.69 -31.71 -17.44
CA GLY A 176 14.23 -31.72 -17.56
C GLY A 176 13.59 -30.34 -17.43
N ALA A 177 13.35 -29.65 -18.54
CA ALA A 177 12.50 -28.44 -18.53
C ALA A 177 11.08 -28.75 -18.00
N GLU A 178 10.60 -29.97 -18.22
CA GLU A 178 9.29 -30.44 -17.77
C GLU A 178 9.14 -30.56 -16.24
N LEU A 179 10.25 -30.71 -15.50
CA LEU A 179 10.21 -30.78 -14.04
C LEU A 179 10.16 -29.40 -13.39
N GLN A 180 10.63 -28.36 -14.09
CA GLN A 180 10.67 -27.01 -13.56
C GLN A 180 9.28 -26.38 -13.54
N LEU A 181 9.02 -25.56 -12.54
CA LEU A 181 7.76 -24.84 -12.37
C LEU A 181 8.05 -23.52 -11.67
N ASN A 182 7.45 -22.43 -12.14
CA ASN A 182 7.52 -21.13 -11.48
C ASN A 182 6.18 -20.42 -11.68
N GLU A 183 5.15 -20.95 -11.03
CA GLU A 183 3.79 -20.46 -11.13
C GLU A 183 3.40 -19.69 -9.88
N VAL A 184 2.52 -18.71 -10.02
CA VAL A 184 2.13 -17.84 -8.91
C VAL A 184 0.62 -17.59 -8.90
N CYS A 185 0.08 -17.37 -7.71
CA CYS A 185 -1.25 -16.79 -7.53
C CYS A 185 -1.21 -15.35 -8.06
N PHE A 186 -2.02 -15.06 -9.08
CA PHE A 186 -2.00 -13.74 -9.72
C PHE A 186 -2.51 -12.60 -8.84
N THR A 187 -3.25 -12.88 -7.77
CA THR A 187 -3.77 -11.85 -6.85
C THR A 187 -2.85 -11.57 -5.67
N ASN A 188 -2.04 -12.55 -5.25
CA ASN A 188 -1.06 -12.41 -4.19
C ASN A 188 0.00 -13.53 -4.29
N PRO A 189 1.13 -13.34 -5.00
CA PRO A 189 2.18 -14.34 -5.15
C PRO A 189 2.95 -14.62 -3.84
N LEU A 190 2.86 -13.72 -2.85
CA LEU A 190 3.61 -13.82 -1.59
C LEU A 190 2.92 -14.71 -0.57
N GLY A 191 1.60 -14.84 -0.67
CA GLY A 191 0.74 -15.48 0.32
C GLY A 191 0.92 -16.98 0.45
N ARG A 192 -0.11 -17.60 1.00
CA ARG A 192 -0.14 -19.04 1.28
C ARG A 192 -1.52 -19.63 1.04
N GLY A 193 -1.56 -20.94 0.80
CA GLY A 193 -2.79 -21.69 0.57
C GLY A 193 -3.24 -21.82 -0.89
N TRP A 194 -2.68 -21.06 -1.83
CA TRP A 194 -2.80 -21.33 -3.27
C TRP A 194 -1.63 -22.22 -3.72
N VAL A 195 -1.93 -23.26 -4.50
CA VAL A 195 -0.93 -24.18 -5.06
C VAL A 195 -1.31 -24.52 -6.50
N GLU A 196 -0.34 -24.50 -7.40
CA GLU A 196 -0.54 -24.94 -8.76
C GLU A 196 -0.55 -26.48 -8.83
N LYS A 197 -1.51 -27.06 -9.53
CA LYS A 197 -1.79 -28.51 -9.55
C LYS A 197 -0.56 -29.38 -9.85
N ARG A 198 0.27 -28.99 -10.83
CA ARG A 198 1.49 -29.72 -11.25
C ARG A 198 2.56 -29.73 -10.16
N PHE A 199 2.54 -28.76 -9.23
CA PHE A 199 3.46 -28.72 -8.09
C PHE A 199 3.39 -30.00 -7.26
N LEU A 200 2.19 -30.52 -7.02
CA LEU A 200 1.98 -31.67 -6.12
C LEU A 200 2.70 -32.92 -6.59
N ASP A 201 2.85 -33.07 -7.91
CA ASP A 201 3.56 -34.21 -8.52
C ASP A 201 5.05 -33.87 -8.67
N ARG A 202 5.38 -32.72 -9.27
CA ARG A 202 6.76 -32.33 -9.62
C ARG A 202 7.65 -32.12 -8.39
N ALA A 203 7.12 -31.53 -7.31
CA ALA A 203 7.88 -31.18 -6.12
C ALA A 203 8.49 -32.40 -5.39
N THR A 204 7.96 -33.60 -5.64
CA THR A 204 8.43 -34.85 -5.00
C THR A 204 9.54 -35.56 -5.76
N HIS A 205 9.93 -35.05 -6.93
CA HIS A 205 10.99 -35.66 -7.72
C HIS A 205 12.33 -35.58 -6.98
N LYS A 206 13.10 -36.67 -6.96
CA LYS A 206 14.37 -36.75 -6.20
C LYS A 206 15.44 -35.74 -6.68
N SER A 207 15.31 -35.29 -7.92
CA SER A 207 16.28 -34.42 -8.60
C SER A 207 15.87 -32.94 -8.56
N VAL A 208 14.87 -32.56 -7.75
CA VAL A 208 14.39 -31.17 -7.64
C VAL A 208 14.43 -30.64 -6.21
N VAL A 209 14.45 -29.32 -6.11
CA VAL A 209 14.12 -28.56 -4.91
C VAL A 209 12.88 -27.71 -5.18
N ALA A 210 12.03 -27.55 -4.18
CA ALA A 210 10.71 -26.97 -4.36
C ALA A 210 10.26 -26.13 -3.16
N SER A 211 9.32 -25.21 -3.40
CA SER A 211 8.65 -24.40 -2.39
C SER A 211 7.23 -24.01 -2.85
N PRO A 212 6.21 -24.12 -1.98
CA PRO A 212 4.84 -23.68 -2.23
C PRO A 212 4.59 -22.20 -1.85
N CYS A 213 5.62 -21.46 -1.43
CA CYS A 213 5.51 -20.03 -1.10
C CYS A 213 6.73 -19.26 -1.62
N ALA A 214 6.53 -18.07 -2.17
CA ALA A 214 7.63 -17.24 -2.70
C ALA A 214 8.63 -16.83 -1.61
N ALA A 215 8.13 -16.55 -0.40
CA ALA A 215 8.91 -16.16 0.76
C ALA A 215 9.73 -17.31 1.38
N PHE A 216 9.52 -18.57 0.96
CA PHE A 216 10.17 -19.74 1.55
C PHE A 216 11.29 -20.26 0.65
N ALA A 217 12.38 -20.69 1.29
CA ALA A 217 13.52 -21.29 0.59
C ALA A 217 13.14 -22.60 -0.12
N LEU A 218 13.71 -22.81 -1.30
CA LEU A 218 13.60 -24.07 -2.03
C LEU A 218 14.33 -25.19 -1.27
N ARG A 219 13.67 -26.33 -1.11
CA ARG A 219 14.25 -27.49 -0.42
C ARG A 219 13.78 -28.80 -1.06
N PRO A 220 14.50 -29.92 -0.90
CA PRO A 220 14.00 -31.23 -1.27
C PRO A 220 12.71 -31.55 -0.49
N LEU A 221 11.68 -32.01 -1.20
CA LEU A 221 10.39 -32.38 -0.60
C LEU A 221 10.09 -33.85 -0.90
N PRO A 222 10.50 -34.82 -0.06
CA PRO A 222 10.24 -36.24 -0.32
C PRO A 222 8.72 -36.57 -0.38
N LYS A 223 7.89 -35.72 0.22
CA LYS A 223 6.44 -35.73 0.12
C LYS A 223 5.88 -34.32 0.33
N VAL A 224 4.80 -33.98 -0.37
CA VAL A 224 4.00 -32.78 -0.06
C VAL A 224 2.89 -33.19 0.91
N ALA A 225 3.23 -33.30 2.20
CA ALA A 225 2.29 -33.69 3.25
C ALA A 225 1.64 -32.50 3.96
N GLU A 226 2.23 -31.32 3.82
CA GLU A 226 1.84 -30.11 4.55
C GLU A 226 2.00 -28.89 3.64
N ILE A 227 0.99 -28.02 3.62
CA ILE A 227 1.02 -26.71 2.97
C ILE A 227 0.65 -25.67 4.03
N PRO A 228 1.46 -24.61 4.25
CA PRO A 228 1.11 -23.54 5.18
C PRO A 228 -0.24 -22.91 4.81
N ALA A 229 -1.09 -22.68 5.80
CA ALA A 229 -2.39 -22.06 5.62
C ALA A 229 -2.36 -20.58 6.04
N PRO A 230 -3.18 -19.71 5.40
CA PRO A 230 -3.35 -18.30 5.77
C PRO A 230 -3.55 -18.09 7.27
N GLN A 231 -2.91 -17.02 7.75
CA GLN A 231 -3.06 -16.48 9.10
C GLN A 231 -3.83 -15.17 9.12
N VAL A 232 -3.98 -14.50 7.97
CA VAL A 232 -4.82 -13.30 7.79
C VAL A 232 -5.94 -13.62 6.81
N GLU A 233 -7.18 -13.53 7.27
CA GLU A 233 -8.37 -13.96 6.54
C GLU A 233 -9.49 -12.93 6.63
N ALA A 234 -10.44 -13.03 5.70
CA ALA A 234 -11.69 -12.30 5.81
C ALA A 234 -12.40 -12.74 7.10
N TRP A 235 -13.04 -11.79 7.79
CA TRP A 235 -13.66 -12.06 9.07
C TRP A 235 -14.77 -13.12 9.00
N ASP A 236 -15.54 -13.09 7.90
CA ASP A 236 -16.75 -13.85 7.65
C ASP A 236 -16.54 -15.08 6.75
N ILE A 237 -15.46 -15.12 5.99
CA ILE A 237 -15.17 -16.18 5.02
C ILE A 237 -13.76 -16.78 5.30
N PRO A 238 -13.62 -17.64 6.32
CA PRO A 238 -12.34 -18.29 6.62
C PRO A 238 -12.00 -19.38 5.60
N ILE A 239 -10.71 -19.63 5.40
CA ILE A 239 -10.24 -20.58 4.39
C ILE A 239 -10.18 -21.97 5.00
N ALA A 240 -10.87 -22.94 4.39
CA ALA A 240 -11.01 -24.29 4.93
C ALA A 240 -10.04 -25.34 4.34
N GLY A 241 -9.43 -25.05 3.19
CA GLY A 241 -8.56 -25.97 2.47
C GLY A 241 -7.59 -25.24 1.52
N PRO A 242 -6.57 -25.91 1.01
CA PRO A 242 -5.71 -25.34 -0.02
C PRO A 242 -6.49 -25.21 -1.32
N ASP A 243 -6.25 -24.13 -2.04
CA ASP A 243 -6.75 -23.92 -3.38
C ASP A 243 -5.76 -24.52 -4.38
N VAL A 244 -6.15 -25.64 -4.99
CA VAL A 244 -5.33 -26.35 -5.97
C VAL A 244 -5.80 -25.97 -7.36
N VAL A 245 -5.05 -25.10 -8.02
CA VAL A 245 -5.46 -24.45 -9.27
C VAL A 245 -4.68 -25.01 -10.46
N GLU A 246 -5.37 -25.19 -11.59
CA GLU A 246 -4.78 -25.60 -12.86
C GLU A 246 -4.57 -24.39 -13.77
N HIS A 247 -3.30 -23.98 -13.96
CA HIS A 247 -2.94 -22.96 -14.94
C HIS A 247 -2.58 -23.64 -16.27
N SER A 248 -3.60 -23.99 -17.06
CA SER A 248 -3.41 -24.71 -18.33
C SER A 248 -2.88 -23.82 -19.46
N ALA A 249 -3.02 -22.50 -19.34
CA ALA A 249 -2.62 -21.53 -20.34
C ALA A 249 -1.34 -20.78 -19.93
N SER A 250 -0.48 -20.47 -20.90
CA SER A 250 0.77 -19.74 -20.72
C SER A 250 0.75 -18.44 -21.54
N ALA A 251 1.70 -17.53 -21.25
CA ALA A 251 1.83 -16.24 -21.93
C ALA A 251 0.54 -15.39 -21.91
N LEU A 252 -0.15 -15.40 -20.77
CA LEU A 252 -1.37 -14.64 -20.56
C LEU A 252 -1.09 -13.14 -20.55
N ASP A 253 -1.98 -12.36 -21.13
CA ASP A 253 -2.04 -10.93 -20.91
C ASP A 253 -2.72 -10.60 -19.55
N THR A 254 -2.72 -9.32 -19.18
CA THR A 254 -3.22 -8.85 -17.88
C THR A 254 -4.74 -9.08 -17.71
N LYS A 255 -5.52 -9.08 -18.80
CA LYS A 255 -6.97 -9.31 -18.79
C LYS A 255 -7.26 -10.80 -18.61
N GLN A 256 -6.53 -11.66 -19.31
CA GLN A 256 -6.62 -13.10 -19.15
C GLN A 256 -6.17 -13.56 -17.76
N MET A 257 -5.10 -12.96 -17.20
CA MET A 257 -4.70 -13.23 -15.81
C MET A 257 -5.82 -12.89 -14.82
N LYS A 258 -6.54 -11.78 -15.04
CA LYS A 258 -7.69 -11.40 -14.22
C LYS A 258 -8.83 -12.42 -14.33
N GLU A 259 -9.11 -12.92 -15.53
CA GLU A 259 -10.13 -13.95 -15.75
C GLU A 259 -9.79 -15.26 -15.02
N VAL A 260 -8.53 -15.70 -15.10
CA VAL A 260 -8.05 -16.86 -14.33
C VAL A 260 -8.18 -16.64 -12.83
N ALA A 261 -7.77 -15.45 -12.36
CA ALA A 261 -7.86 -15.08 -10.95
C ALA A 261 -9.29 -15.03 -10.40
N ALA A 262 -10.30 -14.78 -11.24
CA ALA A 262 -11.70 -14.80 -10.84
C ALA A 262 -12.20 -16.22 -10.48
N GLY A 263 -11.48 -17.26 -10.92
CA GLY A 263 -11.78 -18.66 -10.58
C GLY A 263 -11.12 -19.16 -9.29
N TYR A 264 -10.32 -18.34 -8.62
CA TYR A 264 -9.66 -18.69 -7.36
C TYR A 264 -10.67 -18.87 -6.23
N ALA A 265 -10.40 -19.81 -5.32
CA ALA A 265 -11.33 -20.17 -4.24
C ALA A 265 -11.48 -19.07 -3.18
N ALA A 266 -10.55 -18.12 -3.11
CA ALA A 266 -10.58 -17.01 -2.17
C ALA A 266 -9.93 -15.75 -2.76
N THR A 267 -10.20 -14.61 -2.12
CA THR A 267 -9.55 -13.32 -2.42
C THR A 267 -8.59 -12.97 -1.29
N PRO A 268 -7.35 -12.51 -1.56
CA PRO A 268 -6.45 -12.08 -0.52
C PRO A 268 -6.99 -10.83 0.19
N VAL A 269 -6.91 -10.82 1.51
CA VAL A 269 -7.24 -9.64 2.33
C VAL A 269 -6.02 -9.20 3.13
N GLY A 270 -5.88 -7.89 3.32
CA GLY A 270 -4.74 -7.29 3.99
C GLY A 270 -4.92 -5.78 4.12
N LEU A 271 -3.96 -5.13 4.80
CA LEU A 271 -3.99 -3.69 5.08
C LEU A 271 -2.83 -2.92 4.43
N GLY A 272 -1.83 -3.62 3.90
CA GLY A 272 -0.64 -3.03 3.27
C GLY A 272 -0.82 -2.79 1.77
N VAL A 273 0.27 -2.36 1.13
CA VAL A 273 0.32 -2.06 -0.31
C VAL A 273 0.14 -3.34 -1.13
N VAL A 274 -0.80 -3.35 -2.07
CA VAL A 274 -0.93 -4.40 -3.10
C VAL A 274 0.17 -4.23 -4.14
N GLY A 275 0.91 -5.28 -4.48
CA GLY A 275 2.00 -5.20 -5.45
C GLY A 275 1.53 -4.80 -6.86
N ARG A 276 2.31 -3.95 -7.56
CA ARG A 276 2.00 -3.46 -8.92
C ARG A 276 1.85 -4.57 -9.96
N ALA A 277 2.62 -5.65 -9.80
CA ALA A 277 2.60 -6.81 -10.68
C ALA A 277 1.44 -7.78 -10.39
N TRP A 278 0.56 -7.47 -9.44
CA TRP A 278 -0.55 -8.36 -9.07
C TRP A 278 -1.81 -7.90 -9.80
N THR A 279 -2.65 -8.85 -10.22
CA THR A 279 -3.87 -8.58 -11.00
C THR A 279 -4.78 -7.48 -10.44
N PRO A 280 -4.94 -7.26 -9.11
CA PRO A 280 -5.76 -6.15 -8.62
C PRO A 280 -5.27 -4.76 -9.07
N ARG A 281 -3.98 -4.63 -9.46
CA ARG A 281 -3.41 -3.39 -10.01
C ARG A 281 -2.97 -3.55 -11.46
N LEU A 282 -2.30 -4.66 -11.79
CA LEU A 282 -1.72 -4.92 -13.11
C LEU A 282 -2.73 -4.78 -14.25
N GLN A 283 -4.01 -5.10 -13.99
CA GLN A 283 -5.08 -4.93 -14.97
C GLN A 283 -5.28 -3.47 -15.44
N PHE A 284 -4.85 -2.49 -14.66
CA PHE A 284 -4.94 -1.05 -14.96
C PHE A 284 -3.69 -0.50 -15.67
N ALA A 285 -2.62 -1.30 -15.80
CA ALA A 285 -1.39 -0.85 -16.44
C ALA A 285 -1.60 -0.51 -17.94
N GLY A 286 -2.64 -1.08 -18.55
CA GLY A 286 -2.91 -1.00 -19.98
C GLY A 286 -2.27 -2.15 -20.76
N THR A 287 -2.53 -2.18 -22.08
CA THR A 287 -2.08 -3.25 -22.97
C THR A 287 -0.77 -2.87 -23.68
N TYR A 288 0.31 -3.60 -23.36
CA TYR A 288 1.65 -3.40 -23.92
C TYR A 288 1.97 -4.41 -25.03
N ASP A 289 1.31 -4.26 -26.18
CA ASP A 289 1.46 -5.16 -27.34
C ASP A 289 2.28 -4.56 -28.50
N GLU A 290 2.36 -5.26 -29.63
CA GLU A 290 3.00 -4.77 -30.86
C GLU A 290 2.37 -3.48 -31.40
N THR A 291 1.06 -3.30 -31.21
CA THR A 291 0.33 -2.11 -31.66
C THR A 291 0.79 -0.90 -30.85
N TRP A 292 0.81 -1.01 -29.52
CA TRP A 292 1.37 0.00 -28.62
C TRP A 292 2.83 0.30 -28.98
N ARG A 293 3.66 -0.73 -29.18
CA ARG A 293 5.08 -0.55 -29.52
C ARG A 293 5.29 0.28 -30.80
N LYS A 294 4.44 0.09 -31.81
CA LYS A 294 4.54 0.80 -33.10
C LYS A 294 3.94 2.20 -33.09
N THR A 295 2.92 2.46 -32.27
CA THR A 295 2.07 3.66 -32.39
C THR A 295 2.11 4.58 -31.18
N ARG A 296 2.55 4.09 -30.02
CA ARG A 296 2.44 4.78 -28.74
C ARG A 296 3.75 4.89 -27.98
N TRP A 297 4.69 3.96 -28.17
CA TRP A 297 6.01 4.02 -27.52
C TRP A 297 6.64 5.42 -27.69
N PRO A 298 7.16 6.06 -26.61
CA PRO A 298 7.33 5.56 -25.23
C PRO A 298 6.17 5.91 -24.27
N TYR A 299 5.04 6.43 -24.75
CA TYR A 299 3.90 6.86 -23.93
C TYR A 299 3.06 5.70 -23.40
N HIS A 300 2.14 5.99 -22.47
CA HIS A 300 1.20 5.03 -21.92
C HIS A 300 0.36 4.34 -23.01
N PRO A 301 -0.07 3.09 -22.80
CA PRO A 301 -1.16 2.50 -23.58
C PRO A 301 -2.43 3.37 -23.54
N VAL A 302 -3.24 3.29 -24.59
CA VAL A 302 -4.51 4.04 -24.69
C VAL A 302 -5.52 3.62 -23.63
N ASP A 303 -5.42 2.39 -23.13
CA ASP A 303 -6.26 1.80 -22.09
C ASP A 303 -5.59 1.78 -20.71
N HIS A 304 -4.54 2.58 -20.50
CA HIS A 304 -3.97 2.78 -19.16
C HIS A 304 -4.98 3.50 -18.25
N ASP A 305 -5.13 3.01 -17.03
CA ASP A 305 -5.96 3.60 -15.99
C ASP A 305 -5.08 3.96 -14.78
N PHE A 306 -5.15 5.21 -14.33
CA PHE A 306 -4.36 5.71 -13.20
C PHE A 306 -4.70 5.06 -11.86
N HIS A 307 -5.79 4.27 -11.74
CA HIS A 307 -5.98 3.38 -10.59
C HIS A 307 -4.84 2.37 -10.42
N TYR A 308 -4.02 2.13 -11.46
CA TYR A 308 -2.74 1.42 -11.35
C TYR A 308 -1.84 1.98 -10.22
N TRP A 309 -1.89 3.29 -9.99
CA TRP A 309 -1.06 3.98 -8.99
C TRP A 309 -1.66 3.98 -7.58
N ASN A 310 -2.92 3.58 -7.40
CA ASN A 310 -3.47 3.32 -6.08
C ASN A 310 -2.93 1.99 -5.54
N GLY A 311 -2.22 2.06 -4.42
CA GLY A 311 -1.56 0.92 -3.79
C GLY A 311 -2.42 0.24 -2.72
N ALA A 312 -3.44 0.90 -2.17
CA ALA A 312 -4.32 0.28 -1.19
C ALA A 312 -5.24 -0.75 -1.86
N PRO A 313 -5.64 -1.83 -1.15
CA PRO A 313 -6.75 -2.67 -1.58
C PRO A 313 -8.01 -1.83 -1.83
N ALA A 314 -8.87 -2.25 -2.78
CA ALA A 314 -9.99 -1.44 -3.24
C ALA A 314 -10.96 -0.99 -2.12
N ASP A 315 -11.12 -1.81 -1.08
CA ASP A 315 -11.95 -1.51 0.11
C ASP A 315 -11.32 -0.49 1.08
N GLN A 316 -10.12 0.01 0.77
CA GLN A 316 -9.37 1.03 1.52
C GLN A 316 -8.97 2.21 0.62
N GLN A 317 -9.55 2.32 -0.57
CA GLN A 317 -9.39 3.46 -1.47
C GLN A 317 -10.57 4.41 -1.31
N ILE A 318 -10.34 5.56 -0.66
CA ILE A 318 -11.40 6.55 -0.38
C ILE A 318 -11.31 7.75 -1.34
N ALA A 319 -12.35 8.57 -1.39
CA ALA A 319 -12.23 9.90 -1.99
C ALA A 319 -11.14 10.70 -1.25
N TRP A 320 -10.51 11.69 -1.90
CA TRP A 320 -9.53 12.55 -1.22
C TRP A 320 -10.18 13.20 0.01
N PRO A 321 -9.72 12.88 1.23
CA PRO A 321 -10.45 13.25 2.44
C PRO A 321 -10.33 14.75 2.74
N ALA A 322 -11.28 15.26 3.52
CA ALA A 322 -11.16 16.60 4.09
C ALA A 322 -9.96 16.66 5.07
N PRO A 323 -9.43 17.86 5.36
CA PRO A 323 -8.33 18.00 6.29
C PRO A 323 -8.69 17.48 7.69
N GLY A 324 -7.91 16.53 8.20
CA GLY A 324 -8.02 15.97 9.54
C GLY A 324 -8.84 14.68 9.65
N PRO A 325 -8.65 13.69 8.76
CA PRO A 325 -9.29 12.39 8.94
C PRO A 325 -8.83 11.76 10.26
N ALA A 326 -9.73 11.02 10.88
CA ALA A 326 -9.46 10.26 12.10
C ALA A 326 -9.45 8.77 11.80
N PHE A 327 -8.80 8.00 12.66
CA PHE A 327 -8.77 6.55 12.53
C PHE A 327 -8.82 5.85 13.88
N GLU A 328 -9.33 4.63 13.85
CA GLU A 328 -9.40 3.71 14.98
C GLU A 328 -8.86 2.35 14.53
N LEU A 329 -7.96 1.80 15.33
CA LEU A 329 -7.35 0.49 15.14
C LEU A 329 -7.67 -0.37 16.35
N ALA A 330 -8.18 -1.58 16.12
CA ALA A 330 -8.40 -2.59 17.15
C ALA A 330 -7.39 -3.73 16.97
N ASN A 331 -6.62 -4.03 18.02
CA ASN A 331 -5.65 -5.11 18.09
C ASN A 331 -4.52 -5.05 17.02
N LEU A 332 -4.21 -3.85 16.51
CA LEU A 332 -3.21 -3.61 15.44
C LEU A 332 -2.03 -2.75 15.93
N ALA A 333 -1.82 -2.65 17.23
CA ALA A 333 -0.66 -2.00 17.82
C ALA A 333 -0.26 -2.76 19.08
N LEU A 334 1.00 -2.60 19.52
CA LEU A 334 1.50 -3.20 20.75
C LEU A 334 0.53 -2.91 21.92
N PRO A 335 0.18 -3.90 22.76
CA PRO A 335 -0.76 -3.68 23.86
C PRO A 335 -0.40 -2.49 24.75
N ASP A 336 0.89 -2.28 25.03
CA ASP A 336 1.42 -1.17 25.82
C ASP A 336 1.21 0.22 25.19
N HIS A 337 0.97 0.27 23.88
CA HIS A 337 0.64 1.48 23.12
C HIS A 337 -0.86 1.60 22.83
N THR A 338 -1.71 0.81 23.49
CA THR A 338 -3.16 0.83 23.27
C THR A 338 -3.92 1.04 24.57
N HIS A 339 -5.13 1.56 24.44
CA HIS A 339 -6.10 1.55 25.52
C HIS A 339 -7.12 0.44 25.26
N MET A 340 -7.10 -0.63 26.06
CA MET A 340 -8.01 -1.79 25.89
C MET A 340 -7.92 -2.44 24.49
N GLY A 341 -6.73 -2.44 23.88
CA GLY A 341 -6.53 -2.95 22.51
C GLY A 341 -6.88 -1.96 21.40
N PHE A 342 -7.31 -0.74 21.74
CA PHE A 342 -7.64 0.31 20.77
C PHE A 342 -6.55 1.38 20.69
N LEU A 343 -6.28 1.82 19.47
CA LEU A 343 -5.52 3.03 19.15
C LEU A 343 -6.42 3.93 18.29
N ARG A 344 -6.69 5.14 18.79
CA ARG A 344 -7.51 6.17 18.14
C ARG A 344 -6.75 7.49 18.07
N ALA A 345 -6.73 8.11 16.90
CA ALA A 345 -6.11 9.41 16.68
C ALA A 345 -6.78 10.18 15.54
N ARG A 346 -6.58 11.50 15.55
CA ARG A 346 -7.01 12.42 14.50
C ARG A 346 -5.82 13.22 13.96
N LEU A 347 -5.74 13.34 12.64
CA LEU A 347 -4.77 14.27 12.04
C LEU A 347 -5.16 15.73 12.34
N PRO A 348 -4.21 16.66 12.58
CA PRO A 348 -4.52 18.01 13.06
C PRO A 348 -5.26 18.94 12.07
N GLY A 349 -5.61 18.46 10.87
CA GLY A 349 -6.26 19.28 9.86
C GLY A 349 -5.33 20.16 9.04
N HIS A 350 -4.03 19.91 9.07
CA HIS A 350 -3.05 20.63 8.24
C HIS A 350 -3.37 20.48 6.75
N ARG A 351 -3.02 21.51 5.97
CA ARG A 351 -3.26 21.57 4.52
C ARG A 351 -1.96 21.83 3.77
N ALA A 352 -1.81 21.17 2.63
CA ALA A 352 -0.75 21.43 1.67
C ALA A 352 -1.32 22.12 0.43
N LEU A 353 -0.62 23.13 -0.07
CA LEU A 353 -1.01 23.86 -1.26
C LEU A 353 0.23 24.29 -2.06
N VAL A 354 0.03 24.55 -3.35
CA VAL A 354 1.02 25.21 -4.20
C VAL A 354 0.49 26.58 -4.61
N ALA A 355 1.34 27.60 -4.55
CA ALA A 355 1.05 28.91 -5.14
C ALA A 355 1.70 28.97 -6.52
N LEU A 356 0.87 28.98 -7.56
CA LEU A 356 1.30 29.02 -8.95
C LEU A 356 1.40 30.48 -9.38
N ARG A 357 2.62 30.94 -9.69
CA ARG A 357 2.88 32.28 -10.24
C ARG A 357 3.09 32.17 -11.73
N PHE A 358 2.18 32.74 -12.51
CA PHE A 358 2.25 32.75 -13.96
C PHE A 358 3.14 33.87 -14.49
N GLU A 359 3.55 33.77 -15.76
CA GLU A 359 4.27 34.84 -16.46
C GLU A 359 3.47 36.16 -16.51
N SER A 360 2.14 36.09 -16.49
CA SER A 360 1.26 37.26 -16.41
C SER A 360 1.33 38.02 -15.09
N GLY A 361 1.99 37.46 -14.07
CA GLY A 361 2.00 37.98 -12.70
C GLY A 361 0.83 37.50 -11.84
N ALA A 362 -0.16 36.80 -12.42
CA ALA A 362 -1.25 36.19 -11.66
C ALA A 362 -0.71 35.13 -10.69
N ILE A 363 -1.32 35.04 -9.51
CA ILE A 363 -1.00 34.04 -8.49
C ILE A 363 -2.26 33.25 -8.19
N VAL A 364 -2.22 31.94 -8.39
CA VAL A 364 -3.35 31.05 -8.12
C VAL A 364 -2.94 30.04 -7.04
N PRO A 365 -3.64 29.97 -5.90
CA PRO A 365 -3.50 28.87 -4.98
C PRO A 365 -4.16 27.62 -5.54
N LEU A 366 -3.44 26.50 -5.52
CA LEU A 366 -3.98 25.18 -5.81
C LEU A 366 -3.77 24.30 -4.58
N GLU A 367 -4.87 23.84 -3.99
CA GLU A 367 -4.83 22.88 -2.89
C GLU A 367 -4.33 21.52 -3.38
N MET A 368 -3.37 20.94 -2.66
CA MET A 368 -2.87 19.60 -2.94
C MET A 368 -3.80 18.56 -2.31
N LYS A 369 -4.08 17.46 -3.02
CA LYS A 369 -4.95 16.39 -2.53
C LYS A 369 -4.17 15.40 -1.68
N LEU A 370 -4.67 15.08 -0.48
CA LEU A 370 -4.14 13.98 0.32
C LEU A 370 -4.53 12.69 -0.38
N ASP A 371 -3.54 11.96 -0.90
CA ASP A 371 -3.79 10.74 -1.68
C ASP A 371 -3.11 9.49 -1.13
N THR A 372 -2.35 9.62 -0.05
CA THR A 372 -1.81 8.48 0.69
C THR A 372 -1.84 8.80 2.18
N LEU A 373 -2.49 7.93 2.95
CA LEU A 373 -2.50 7.89 4.41
C LEU A 373 -1.95 6.52 4.85
N LEU A 374 -0.71 6.50 5.33
CA LEU A 374 -0.06 5.30 5.85
C LEU A 374 0.03 5.39 7.38
N ILE A 375 -0.68 4.50 8.07
CA ILE A 375 -0.63 4.37 9.52
C ILE A 375 0.34 3.23 9.86
N ASP A 376 1.50 3.57 10.44
CA ASP A 376 2.52 2.61 10.86
C ASP A 376 2.53 2.50 12.40
N THR A 377 1.99 1.41 12.93
CA THR A 377 1.94 1.17 14.38
C THR A 377 3.19 0.48 14.92
N GLU A 378 4.09 0.02 14.06
CA GLU A 378 5.37 -0.56 14.47
C GLU A 378 6.40 0.54 14.69
N GLU A 379 6.35 1.62 13.90
CA GLU A 379 7.15 2.84 14.12
C GLU A 379 6.39 3.94 14.89
N MET A 380 5.11 3.72 15.21
CA MET A 380 4.21 4.68 15.86
C MET A 380 4.16 6.03 15.14
N ARG A 381 3.96 5.98 13.82
CA ARG A 381 3.92 7.14 12.92
C ARG A 381 2.73 7.08 11.97
N VAL A 382 2.29 8.24 11.53
CA VAL A 382 1.37 8.40 10.40
C VAL A 382 2.10 9.18 9.32
N LEU A 383 2.25 8.59 8.14
CA LEU A 383 2.83 9.24 6.97
C LEU A 383 1.71 9.65 6.03
N VAL A 384 1.80 10.86 5.49
CA VAL A 384 0.83 11.39 4.53
C VAL A 384 1.54 12.03 3.35
N THR A 385 1.02 11.78 2.16
CA THR A 385 1.51 12.38 0.92
C THR A 385 0.37 13.17 0.29
N TRP A 386 0.66 14.44 -0.01
CA TRP A 386 -0.20 15.30 -0.81
C TRP A 386 0.36 15.45 -2.21
N ARG A 387 -0.54 15.57 -3.20
CA ARG A 387 -0.18 15.77 -4.59
C ARG A 387 -1.00 16.87 -5.25
N ALA A 388 -0.34 17.73 -6.01
CA ALA A 388 -0.96 18.61 -6.98
C ALA A 388 -0.53 18.22 -8.38
N VAL A 389 -1.49 18.25 -9.30
CA VAL A 389 -1.28 18.00 -10.72
C VAL A 389 -1.89 19.18 -11.50
N PHE A 390 -1.12 19.76 -12.41
CA PHE A 390 -1.57 20.88 -13.25
C PHE A 390 -0.85 20.87 -14.61
N PRO A 391 -1.48 21.42 -15.67
CA PRO A 391 -0.89 21.43 -17.01
C PRO A 391 0.36 22.33 -17.07
N LEU A 392 1.18 22.14 -18.10
CA LEU A 392 2.31 23.02 -18.41
C LEU A 392 1.86 24.41 -18.88
N GLU A 393 0.69 24.48 -19.54
CA GLU A 393 0.12 25.72 -20.05
C GLU A 393 -1.18 26.10 -19.30
N PRO A 394 -1.37 27.38 -18.92
CA PRO A 394 -0.44 28.49 -19.13
C PRO A 394 0.84 28.37 -18.28
N ALA A 395 1.98 28.77 -18.85
CA ALA A 395 3.30 28.64 -18.24
C ALA A 395 3.37 29.19 -16.80
N VAL A 396 3.69 28.29 -15.86
CA VAL A 396 4.00 28.64 -14.47
C VAL A 396 5.47 29.01 -14.35
N ARG A 397 5.74 30.28 -14.03
CA ARG A 397 7.10 30.79 -13.82
C ARG A 397 7.69 30.27 -12.52
N VAL A 398 6.95 30.38 -11.41
CA VAL A 398 7.36 29.92 -10.08
C VAL A 398 6.23 29.13 -9.43
N CYS A 399 6.53 27.96 -8.88
CA CYS A 399 5.64 27.19 -8.03
C CYS A 399 6.21 27.14 -6.60
N GLU A 400 5.45 27.65 -5.64
CA GLU A 400 5.83 27.65 -4.22
C GLU A 400 5.00 26.61 -3.46
N ALA A 401 5.65 25.55 -2.94
CA ALA A 401 4.99 24.64 -2.01
C ALA A 401 4.84 25.32 -0.65
N ARG A 402 3.65 25.24 -0.07
CA ARG A 402 3.26 25.86 1.19
C ARG A 402 2.48 24.87 2.06
N PHE A 403 2.63 25.01 3.37
CA PHE A 403 2.00 24.14 4.35
C PHE A 403 1.35 24.99 5.44
N GLU A 404 0.07 24.77 5.67
CA GLU A 404 -0.75 25.54 6.61
C GLU A 404 -1.17 24.65 7.79
N LEU A 405 -0.85 25.11 9.00
CA LEU A 405 -1.13 24.41 10.25
C LEU A 405 -2.56 24.70 10.73
N ASP A 406 -3.09 25.89 10.45
CA ASP A 406 -4.46 26.24 10.78
C ASP A 406 -5.42 25.80 9.67
N ARG A 407 -6.26 24.80 9.96
CA ARG A 407 -7.26 24.28 9.01
C ARG A 407 -8.28 25.33 8.53
N HIS A 408 -8.46 26.42 9.26
CA HIS A 408 -9.44 27.48 8.96
C HIS A 408 -8.82 28.72 8.29
N ALA A 409 -7.49 28.81 8.21
CA ALA A 409 -6.82 29.94 7.57
C ALA A 409 -7.16 30.04 6.05
N PRO A 410 -7.08 31.24 5.44
CA PRO A 410 -7.17 31.37 3.99
C PRO A 410 -5.96 30.69 3.31
N LEU A 411 -6.16 30.06 2.15
CA LEU A 411 -5.10 29.34 1.41
C LEU A 411 -3.90 30.23 1.04
N LEU A 412 -4.17 31.50 0.73
CA LEU A 412 -3.14 32.53 0.57
C LEU A 412 -3.59 33.80 1.25
N ARG A 413 -2.72 34.34 2.11
CA ARG A 413 -2.81 35.73 2.55
C ARG A 413 -2.15 36.60 1.50
N MET A 414 -2.95 37.10 0.56
CA MET A 414 -2.48 38.18 -0.32
C MET A 414 -2.38 39.45 0.53
N PRO A 415 -1.27 40.20 0.50
CA PRO A 415 -1.29 41.55 1.04
C PRO A 415 -2.42 42.31 0.36
N ALA A 416 -3.25 43.03 1.12
CA ALA A 416 -4.12 44.02 0.51
C ALA A 416 -3.23 44.90 -0.38
N LEU A 417 -3.66 45.14 -1.62
CA LEU A 417 -2.99 46.05 -2.56
C LEU A 417 -2.55 47.29 -1.78
N LYS A 418 -1.25 47.43 -1.54
CA LYS A 418 -0.70 48.68 -1.01
C LYS A 418 -1.03 49.72 -2.06
N THR A 419 -2.03 50.56 -1.78
CA THR A 419 -2.22 51.81 -2.51
C THR A 419 -0.88 52.53 -2.47
N ALA A 420 -0.36 52.86 -3.65
CA ALA A 420 1.00 53.33 -3.84
C ALA A 420 1.28 54.60 -3.03
N SER A 421 2.02 54.46 -1.93
CA SER A 421 2.99 55.43 -1.42
C SER A 421 3.61 54.86 -0.14
N GLU A 422 4.83 54.31 -0.23
CA GLU A 422 5.94 54.58 0.70
C GLU A 422 7.13 53.64 0.43
N PRO A 423 8.38 54.11 0.60
CA PRO A 423 9.58 53.44 0.11
C PRO A 423 10.04 52.29 1.02
N GLU A 424 10.72 51.34 0.40
CA GLU A 424 11.22 50.09 0.99
C GLU A 424 12.13 50.31 2.19
N GLY A 425 11.72 49.77 3.34
CA GLY A 425 12.56 49.54 4.50
C GLY A 425 12.31 48.13 5.03
N THR A 426 13.36 47.29 4.94
CA THR A 426 13.70 46.13 5.79
C THR A 426 12.59 45.42 6.56
N TRP A 427 12.34 44.14 6.25
CA TRP A 427 11.62 43.22 7.13
C TRP A 427 12.50 42.01 7.50
N GLN A 428 12.72 41.85 8.81
CA GLN A 428 13.15 40.63 9.48
C GLN A 428 11.94 39.76 9.81
N THR A 429 12.09 38.44 9.76
CA THR A 429 11.07 37.44 10.11
C THR A 429 11.13 37.07 11.59
N THR A 430 9.96 36.90 12.22
CA THR A 430 9.74 36.18 13.50
C THR A 430 9.34 34.74 13.25
#